data_AF-A0A1K1QWB7-F1
#
_entry.id   AF-A0A1K1QWB7-F1
#
_cell.length_a   1.000
_cell.length_b   1.000
_cell.length_c   1.000
_cell.angle_alpha   90.00
_cell.angle_beta   90.00
_cell.angle_gamma   90.00
#
_symmetry.space_group_name_H-M   'P 1'
#
loop_
_entity.id
_entity.type
_entity.pdbx_description
1 polymer ?
#
loop_
_entity_poly.entity_id
_entity_poly.type
_entity_poly.pdbx_seq_one_letter_code
_entity_poly.pdbx_strand_id
1 'polypeptide(L)' 'MPKTLYDSLPWIALALAVAVGVAYYATRPKPETYETCLTRLARSGDSDADRALNRAACAAKVGAPHPASTAR' A
#
# COMPACT_ATOMS: atom_id res chain seq x y z
N MET A 1 -15.23 47.84 -1.21
CA MET A 1 -14.73 47.07 -2.36
C MET A 1 -15.25 45.64 -2.22
N PRO A 2 -16.13 45.16 -3.10
CA PRO A 2 -16.58 43.78 -3.07
C PRO A 2 -15.37 42.87 -3.32
N LYS A 3 -15.08 41.96 -2.39
CA LYS A 3 -14.03 40.95 -2.56
C LYS A 3 -14.38 40.13 -3.81
N THR A 4 -13.61 40.33 -4.88
CA THR A 4 -13.85 39.63 -6.14
C THR A 4 -13.60 38.14 -5.93
N LEU A 5 -14.42 37.30 -6.55
CA LEU A 5 -14.31 35.83 -6.49
C LEU A 5 -12.90 35.32 -6.88
N TYR A 6 -12.17 36.13 -7.64
CA TYR A 6 -10.79 35.88 -8.07
C TYR A 6 -9.76 35.92 -6.94
N ASP A 7 -10.06 36.62 -5.85
CA ASP A 7 -9.15 36.76 -4.70
C ASP A 7 -9.18 35.50 -3.80
N SER A 8 -10.30 34.76 -3.80
CA SER A 8 -10.46 33.50 -3.08
C SER A 8 -10.15 32.25 -3.91
N LEU A 9 -10.08 32.39 -5.23
CA LEU A 9 -9.73 31.33 -6.19
C LEU A 9 -8.45 30.53 -5.83
N PRO A 10 -7.32 31.16 -5.43
CA PRO A 10 -6.13 30.40 -5.03
C PRO A 10 -6.36 29.53 -3.78
N TRP A 11 -7.16 30.01 -2.82
CA TRP A 11 -7.51 29.25 -1.61
C TRP A 11 -8.43 28.07 -1.93
N ILE A 12 -9.38 28.26 -2.85
CA ILE A 12 -10.27 27.19 -3.33
C ILE A 12 -9.45 26.12 -4.06
N ALA A 13 -8.51 26.52 -4.92
CA ALA A 13 -7.62 25.60 -5.62
C ALA A 13 -6.74 24.79 -4.64
N LEU A 14 -6.21 25.43 -3.60
CA LEU A 14 -5.43 24.76 -2.56
C LEU A 14 -6.27 23.72 -1.82
N ALA A 15 -7.50 24.08 -1.41
CA ALA A 15 -8.41 23.17 -0.72
C ALA A 15 -8.74 21.94 -1.59
N LEU A 16 -8.99 22.16 -2.88
CA LEU A 16 -9.22 21.07 -3.85
C LEU A 16 -7.99 20.17 -4.00
N ALA A 17 -6.79 20.74 -4.12
CA ALA A 17 -5.55 19.97 -4.25
C ALA A 17 -5.31 19.08 -3.02
N VAL A 18 -5.55 19.62 -1.81
CA VAL A 18 -5.44 18.83 -0.56
C VAL A 18 -6.50 17.73 -0.52
N ALA A 19 -7.75 18.04 -0.85
CA ALA A 19 -8.83 17.05 -0.86
C ALA A 19 -8.53 15.88 -1.83
N VAL A 20 -8.06 16.20 -3.04
CA VAL A 20 -7.65 15.19 -4.03
C VAL A 20 -6.44 14.40 -3.53
N GLY A 21 -5.46 15.05 -2.92
CA GLY A 21 -4.29 14.37 -2.35
C GLY A 21 -4.63 13.38 -1.25
N VAL A 22 -5.53 13.76 -0.33
CA VAL A 22 -6.02 12.88 0.75
C VAL A 22 -6.84 11.73 0.19
N ALA A 23 -7.78 12.00 -0.72
CA ALA A 23 -8.58 10.96 -1.37
C ALA A 23 -7.69 9.97 -2.14
N TYR A 24 -6.66 10.48 -2.82
CA TYR A 24 -5.69 9.65 -3.51
C TYR A 24 -4.91 8.77 -2.52
N TYR A 25 -4.41 9.34 -1.42
CA TYR A 25 -3.69 8.57 -0.41
C TYR A 25 -4.57 7.51 0.28
N ALA A 26 -5.84 7.82 0.52
CA ALA A 26 -6.80 6.90 1.12
C ALA A 26 -7.21 5.76 0.17
N THR A 27 -7.27 6.02 -1.14
CA THR A 27 -7.62 5.02 -2.16
C THR A 27 -6.43 4.21 -2.66
N ARG A 28 -5.19 4.65 -2.38
CA ARG A 28 -4.00 3.88 -2.75
C ARG A 28 -4.03 2.54 -2.03
N PRO A 29 -3.89 1.42 -2.76
CA PRO A 29 -3.76 0.12 -2.13
C PRO A 29 -2.54 0.15 -1.22
N LYS A 30 -2.73 -0.24 0.05
CA LYS A 30 -1.63 -0.34 1.00
C LYS A 30 -0.58 -1.31 0.44
N PRO A 31 0.72 -1.02 0.60
CA PRO A 31 1.76 -1.97 0.21
C PRO A 31 1.49 -3.29 0.92
N GLU A 32 1.31 -4.33 0.12
CA GLU A 32 1.06 -5.68 0.61
C GLU A 32 2.31 -6.17 1.36
N THR A 33 2.11 -6.63 2.59
CA THR A 33 3.17 -7.22 3.42
C THR A 33 3.24 -8.74 3.22
N TYR A 34 4.37 -9.33 3.58
CA TYR A 34 4.57 -10.78 3.51
C TYR A 34 3.44 -11.57 4.15
N GLU A 35 3.01 -11.16 5.35
CA GLU A 35 1.91 -11.82 6.08
C GLU A 35 0.56 -11.70 5.35
N THR A 36 0.24 -10.50 4.82
CA THR A 36 -1.01 -10.32 4.06
C THR A 36 -1.01 -11.11 2.75
N CYS A 37 0.15 -11.23 2.10
CA CYS A 37 0.33 -12.03 0.89
C CYS A 37 0.16 -13.52 1.19
N LEU A 38 0.80 -14.03 2.25
CA LEU A 38 0.65 -15.42 2.67
C LEU A 38 -0.79 -15.76 3.07
N THR A 39 -1.46 -14.87 3.80
CA THR A 39 -2.84 -15.09 4.25
C THR A 39 -3.81 -15.16 3.06
N ARG A 40 -3.56 -14.39 2.01
CA ARG A 40 -4.34 -14.43 0.76
C ARG A 40 -4.11 -15.71 -0.04
N LEU A 41 -2.89 -16.26 0.01
CA LEU A 41 -2.49 -17.44 -0.74
C LEU A 41 -2.73 -18.76 0.01
N ALA A 42 -2.83 -18.73 1.35
CA ALA A 42 -3.02 -19.92 2.16
C ALA A 42 -4.38 -20.57 1.91
N ARG A 43 -4.35 -21.79 1.34
CA ARG A 43 -5.54 -22.65 1.20
C ARG A 43 -5.46 -23.81 2.18
N SER A 44 -6.62 -24.24 2.70
CA SER A 44 -6.72 -25.31 3.71
C SER A 44 -6.31 -26.71 3.23
N GLY A 45 -5.82 -26.85 2.00
CA GLY A 45 -5.35 -28.12 1.42
C GLY A 45 -4.04 -28.01 0.64
N ASP A 46 -3.29 -26.91 0.80
CA ASP A 46 -2.03 -26.72 0.08
C ASP A 46 -0.98 -27.74 0.55
N SER A 47 -0.33 -28.39 -0.43
CA SER A 47 0.81 -29.25 -0.18
C SER A 47 2.02 -28.45 0.33
N ASP A 48 3.01 -29.11 0.91
CA ASP A 48 4.22 -28.42 1.37
C ASP A 48 4.98 -27.73 0.22
N ALA A 49 4.84 -28.23 -1.02
CA ALA A 49 5.39 -27.59 -2.22
C ALA A 49 4.65 -26.28 -2.55
N ASP A 50 3.32 -26.27 -2.47
CA ASP A 50 2.51 -25.07 -2.69
C ASP A 50 2.80 -24.01 -1.61
N ARG A 51 2.97 -24.44 -0.36
CA ARG A 51 3.38 -23.55 0.74
C ARG A 51 4.76 -22.94 0.50
N ALA A 52 5.72 -23.71 0.00
CA ALA A 52 7.06 -23.20 -0.32
C ALA A 52 7.01 -22.18 -1.46
N LEU A 53 6.20 -22.44 -2.49
CA LEU A 53 6.01 -21.52 -3.62
C LEU A 53 5.33 -20.21 -3.17
N ASN A 54 4.31 -20.30 -2.32
CA ASN A 54 3.61 -19.14 -1.76
C ASN A 54 4.55 -18.27 -0.91
N ARG A 55 5.44 -18.88 -0.11
CA ARG A 55 6.48 -18.16 0.64
C ARG A 55 7.47 -17.46 -0.27
N ALA A 56 7.95 -18.13 -1.32
CA ALA A 56 8.85 -17.54 -2.30
C ALA A 56 8.20 -16.37 -3.06
N ALA A 57 6.94 -16.53 -3.47
CA ALA A 57 6.16 -15.48 -4.14
C ALA A 57 5.94 -14.24 -3.26
N CYS A 58 5.81 -14.43 -1.95
CA CYS A 58 5.63 -13.34 -0.99
C CYS A 58 6.95 -12.70 -0.50
N ALA A 59 8.11 -13.33 -0.70
CA ALA A 59 9.39 -12.87 -0.14
C ALA A 59 9.83 -11.47 -0.63
N ALA A 60 9.38 -11.04 -1.81
CA ALA A 60 9.71 -9.72 -2.36
C ALA A 60 8.78 -8.58 -1.87
N LYS A 61 7.81 -8.88 -0.98
CA LYS A 61 6.81 -7.91 -0.51
C LYS A 61 7.36 -7.04 0.62
N VAL A 62 6.85 -5.80 0.72
CA VAL A 62 7.35 -4.78 1.66
C VAL A 62 7.09 -5.23 3.10
N GLY A 63 8.14 -5.34 3.92
CA GLY A 63 8.02 -5.84 5.30
C GLY A 63 8.11 -7.37 5.43
N ALA A 64 8.60 -8.07 4.40
CA ALA A 64 8.99 -9.47 4.55
C ALA A 64 10.17 -9.60 5.54
N PRO A 65 10.12 -10.53 6.51
CA PRO A 65 11.32 -10.88 7.26
C PRO A 65 12.34 -11.43 6.25
N HIS A 66 13.48 -10.77 6.12
CA HIS A 66 14.56 -11.14 5.20
C HIS A 66 14.92 -12.62 5.44
N PRO A 67 14.65 -13.54 4.51
CA PRO A 67 15.11 -14.91 4.67
C PRO A 67 16.63 -14.87 4.44
N ALA A 68 17.38 -15.13 5.53
CA ALA A 68 18.84 -15.14 5.65
C ALA A 68 19.53 -13.79 6.00
N SER A 69 19.40 -13.38 7.27
CA SER A 69 20.62 -13.04 8.03
C SER A 69 21.06 -14.28 8.80
N THR A 70 21.68 -15.21 8.07
CA THR A 70 22.57 -16.22 8.62
C THR A 70 23.95 -15.92 8.05
N ALA A 71 24.68 -15.02 8.71
CA ALA A 71 26.13 -14.91 8.58
C ALA A 71 26.72 -14.15 9.78
N ARG A 72 26.84 -14.81 10.93
CA ARG A 72 28.11 -15.19 11.58
C ARG A 72 27.87 -15.70 12.99
#